data_AF-A0A1N6FW65-F1
#
_entry.id   AF-A0A1N6FW65-F1
#
_cell.length_a   1.000
_cell.length_b   1.000
_cell.length_c   1.000
_cell.angle_alpha   90.00
_cell.angle_beta   90.00
_cell.angle_gamma   90.00
#
_symmetry.space_group_name_H-M   'P 1'
#
loop_
_entity.id
_entity.type
_entity.pdbx_description
1 polymer ?
#
loop_
_entity_poly.entity_id
_entity_poly.type
_entity_poly.pdbx_seq_one_letter_code
_entity_poly.pdbx_strand_id
1 'polypeptide(L)'
;MLKKLLPFFFLIVFHFLKAQNEFITIWKPSGINQNITTTVTAPSQSSANQIWFPGTGTNYTIQWEEINFPQHNGTLTNVTSNGQILIDFGTPLNPTPNQATYRLKVSNGNGVFNKTQFASFTLDSSGAKIWSHLGNSDKILEISQWGNIQWTSMFNAFSHCQSLQLTATDSPNLSNVENASHLFFNTSSFTGNSSMANWNTSHVKDFSFMFAHTNMYQLPDTFNLSIGNWNTSAATNFKSLFENRKAFNQNLNSWNTSSVTNMSAMFSGCNAFNQPLNNWNTSNVTDMSRMFHSVFNFNQPLNSWNTANVTNMSAMFEACTVFNQPLNNWNTSNVTNMSSMFAVCVAFNQPLNNWNTSNVTDMSAMFHLIPNFNQPLNNWNTSNVTDISHMFHKCTAFNQPLDNWDTSKVTNMNVFLQEASAFNQSLASWNLSSLTTASLAITQTGIDCSNYSNTLEGWADNLNTANNINLGPLMNLMYSSTIINKRNILINKGWLFTGDVVGECEKLAVNENKLKNNLSIYPNPASDFIYLNNSKGVKSYIITDSNGRVIMKDSLTKDFINIQSLSSGNYILQILTSKNVENFKFIKK
;
A
#
# COMPACT_ATOMS: atom_id res chain seq x y z
N MET A 1 41.09 -4.36 -67.69
CA MET A 1 40.57 -5.28 -66.67
C MET A 1 39.86 -4.49 -65.59
N LEU A 2 38.54 -4.33 -65.66
CA LEU A 2 37.72 -3.78 -64.56
C LEU A 2 36.91 -4.94 -63.96
N LYS A 3 37.15 -5.26 -62.68
CA LYS A 3 36.31 -6.18 -61.90
C LYS A 3 35.20 -5.35 -61.23
N LYS A 4 33.95 -5.58 -61.62
CA LYS A 4 32.76 -5.09 -60.90
C LYS A 4 32.51 -5.98 -59.68
N LEU A 5 32.53 -5.41 -58.48
CA LEU A 5 31.94 -6.03 -57.29
C LEU A 5 30.41 -5.83 -57.34
N LEU A 6 29.65 -6.91 -57.19
CA LEU A 6 28.23 -6.86 -56.86
C LEU A 6 28.08 -6.72 -55.33
N PRO A 7 27.21 -5.83 -54.81
CA PRO A 7 26.84 -5.84 -53.41
C PRO A 7 25.77 -6.91 -53.17
N PHE A 8 26.02 -7.82 -52.23
CA PHE A 8 25.02 -8.74 -51.69
C PHE A 8 24.02 -7.94 -50.85
N PHE A 9 22.81 -7.75 -51.36
CA PHE A 9 21.69 -7.26 -50.57
C PHE A 9 21.21 -8.41 -49.66
N PHE A 10 21.46 -8.31 -48.36
CA PHE A 10 20.83 -9.18 -47.37
C PHE A 10 19.37 -8.75 -47.23
N LEU A 11 18.48 -9.39 -47.99
CA LEU A 11 17.04 -9.26 -47.80
C LEU A 11 16.69 -10.06 -46.52
N ILE A 12 16.62 -9.37 -45.37
CA ILE A 12 15.98 -9.92 -44.18
C ILE A 12 14.48 -9.95 -44.48
N VAL A 13 14.02 -11.07 -45.05
CA VAL A 13 12.59 -11.35 -45.19
C VAL A 13 12.07 -11.65 -43.79
N PHE A 14 11.49 -10.64 -43.13
CA PHE A 14 10.58 -10.86 -42.03
C PHE A 14 9.39 -11.65 -42.58
N HIS A 15 9.44 -12.98 -42.45
CA HIS A 15 8.25 -13.81 -42.61
C HIS A 15 7.33 -13.47 -41.44
N PHE A 16 6.41 -12.53 -41.66
CA PHE A 16 5.18 -12.53 -40.90
C PHE A 16 4.49 -13.85 -41.22
N LEU A 17 4.69 -14.88 -40.39
CA LEU A 17 3.84 -16.06 -40.40
C LEU A 17 2.41 -15.55 -40.23
N LYS A 18 1.63 -15.56 -41.32
CA LYS A 18 0.18 -15.35 -41.22
C LYS A 18 -0.34 -16.40 -40.25
N ALA A 19 -1.07 -15.98 -39.21
CA ALA A 19 -1.72 -16.89 -38.30
C ALA A 19 -2.60 -17.86 -39.10
N GLN A 20 -2.45 -19.17 -38.84
CA GLN A 20 -3.32 -20.19 -39.40
C GLN A 20 -4.73 -20.04 -38.78
N ASN A 21 -5.75 -20.60 -39.43
CA ASN A 21 -7.16 -20.39 -39.03
C ASN A 21 -7.54 -21.01 -37.68
N GLU A 22 -6.69 -21.86 -37.11
CA GLU A 22 -7.04 -22.76 -36.01
C GLU A 22 -6.47 -22.27 -34.67
N PHE A 23 -7.27 -22.38 -33.62
CA PHE A 23 -6.76 -22.36 -32.25
C PHE A 23 -6.21 -23.75 -31.90
N ILE A 24 -4.95 -23.84 -31.48
CA ILE A 24 -4.26 -25.12 -31.29
C ILE A 24 -3.77 -25.26 -29.85
N THR A 25 -4.20 -26.35 -29.20
CA THR A 25 -3.81 -26.70 -27.83
C THR A 25 -3.30 -28.13 -27.74
N ILE A 26 -2.47 -28.41 -26.73
CA ILE A 26 -1.97 -29.75 -26.44
C ILE A 26 -2.58 -30.25 -25.14
N TRP A 27 -3.05 -31.49 -25.15
CA TRP A 27 -3.76 -32.12 -24.05
C TRP A 27 -3.16 -33.46 -23.67
N LYS A 28 -3.20 -33.81 -22.38
CA LYS A 28 -2.86 -35.12 -21.82
C LYS A 28 -4.07 -35.68 -21.06
N PRO A 29 -4.91 -36.50 -21.71
CA PRO A 29 -6.19 -36.96 -21.14
C PRO A 29 -6.05 -37.79 -19.86
N SER A 30 -4.90 -38.42 -19.64
CA SER A 30 -4.57 -39.18 -18.44
C SER A 30 -4.21 -38.31 -17.23
N GLY A 31 -4.12 -36.98 -17.40
CA GLY A 31 -3.71 -36.04 -16.36
C GLY A 31 -2.20 -35.76 -16.36
N ILE A 32 -1.85 -34.55 -15.92
CA ILE A 32 -0.46 -34.06 -15.92
C ILE A 32 0.24 -34.39 -14.60
N ASN A 33 -0.45 -34.12 -13.49
CA ASN A 33 0.05 -34.28 -12.14
C ASN A 33 -1.02 -34.96 -11.29
N GLN A 34 -0.69 -36.09 -10.66
CA GLN A 34 -1.66 -36.85 -9.85
C GLN A 34 -2.15 -36.08 -8.61
N ASN A 35 -1.42 -35.06 -8.17
CA ASN A 35 -1.81 -34.19 -7.05
C ASN A 35 -2.69 -33.01 -7.48
N ILE A 36 -2.90 -32.82 -8.79
CA ILE A 36 -3.70 -31.74 -9.36
C ILE A 36 -4.80 -32.39 -10.20
N THR A 37 -5.96 -32.59 -9.60
CA THR A 37 -7.14 -33.14 -10.29
C THR A 37 -8.24 -32.10 -10.30
N THR A 38 -8.95 -31.98 -11.43
CA THR A 38 -10.12 -31.09 -11.55
C THR A 38 -11.41 -31.90 -11.60
N THR A 39 -12.33 -31.66 -10.68
CA THR A 39 -13.71 -32.16 -10.78
C THR A 39 -14.51 -31.19 -11.64
N VAL A 40 -14.96 -31.65 -12.80
CA VAL A 40 -15.75 -30.83 -13.72
C VAL A 40 -17.25 -30.90 -13.41
N THR A 41 -17.93 -29.77 -13.56
CA THR A 41 -19.38 -29.64 -13.52
C THR A 41 -19.95 -30.10 -14.86
N ALA A 42 -20.06 -31.41 -15.03
CA ALA A 42 -20.48 -32.07 -16.25
C ALA A 42 -21.40 -33.26 -15.95
N PRO A 43 -22.12 -33.82 -16.95
CA PRO A 43 -22.91 -35.04 -16.76
C PRO A 43 -22.11 -36.24 -16.24
N SER A 44 -20.81 -36.29 -16.50
CA SER A 44 -19.89 -37.31 -16.00
C SER A 44 -18.46 -36.77 -15.90
N GLN A 45 -17.61 -37.39 -15.07
CA GLN A 45 -16.18 -37.11 -15.10
C GLN A 45 -15.53 -37.82 -16.30
N SER A 46 -14.56 -37.17 -16.92
CA SER A 46 -13.82 -37.72 -18.06
C SER A 46 -12.90 -38.87 -17.65
N SER A 47 -12.81 -39.93 -18.46
CA SER A 47 -11.84 -41.02 -18.30
C SER A 47 -10.39 -40.59 -18.65
N ALA A 48 -9.44 -41.54 -18.58
CA ALA A 48 -8.03 -41.31 -18.96
C ALA A 48 -7.80 -41.08 -20.46
N ASN A 49 -8.82 -41.29 -21.30
CA ASN A 49 -8.77 -41.05 -22.75
C ASN A 49 -9.74 -39.93 -23.19
N GLN A 50 -10.31 -39.21 -22.23
CA GLN A 50 -11.33 -38.21 -22.47
C GLN A 50 -10.96 -36.86 -21.86
N ILE A 51 -11.48 -35.80 -22.47
CA ILE A 51 -11.49 -34.46 -21.89
C ILE A 51 -12.86 -33.83 -22.05
N TRP A 52 -13.27 -33.02 -21.08
CA TRP A 52 -14.25 -31.97 -21.29
C TRP A 52 -13.53 -30.73 -21.82
N PHE A 53 -13.72 -30.46 -23.11
CA PHE A 53 -13.21 -29.26 -23.76
C PHE A 53 -14.21 -28.12 -23.55
N PRO A 54 -13.83 -27.01 -22.89
CA PRO A 54 -14.75 -25.95 -22.52
C PRO A 54 -14.89 -24.90 -23.64
N GLY A 55 -15.32 -25.34 -24.83
CA GLY A 55 -15.47 -24.49 -26.01
C GLY A 55 -16.92 -24.14 -26.32
N THR A 56 -17.19 -22.86 -26.52
CA THR A 56 -18.52 -22.34 -26.88
C THR A 56 -18.53 -21.79 -28.30
N GLY A 57 -19.59 -22.10 -29.03
CA GLY A 57 -19.76 -21.71 -30.43
C GLY A 57 -20.88 -22.48 -31.11
N THR A 58 -21.12 -22.16 -32.38
CA THR A 58 -22.12 -22.81 -33.24
C THR A 58 -21.44 -23.32 -34.50
N ASN A 59 -21.80 -24.54 -34.93
CA ASN A 59 -21.31 -25.20 -36.14
C ASN A 59 -19.78 -25.16 -36.38
N TYR A 60 -18.99 -25.12 -35.31
CA TYR A 60 -17.54 -25.07 -35.40
C TYR A 60 -16.94 -26.47 -35.60
N THR A 61 -15.66 -26.54 -35.92
CA THR A 61 -14.98 -27.83 -36.17
C THR A 61 -13.86 -28.03 -35.18
N ILE A 62 -13.78 -29.25 -34.64
CA ILE A 62 -12.70 -29.71 -33.78
C ILE A 62 -12.01 -30.87 -34.49
N GLN A 63 -10.70 -30.77 -34.70
CA GLN A 63 -9.87 -31.86 -35.17
C GLN A 63 -8.84 -32.21 -34.11
N TRP A 64 -8.49 -33.49 -34.01
CA TRP A 64 -7.42 -33.91 -33.12
C TRP A 64 -6.57 -35.00 -33.74
N GLU A 65 -5.31 -35.05 -33.32
CA GLU A 65 -4.35 -36.10 -33.68
C GLU A 65 -3.50 -36.44 -32.45
N GLU A 66 -3.18 -37.72 -32.27
CA GLU A 66 -2.21 -38.17 -31.28
C GLU A 66 -0.80 -37.79 -31.74
N ILE A 67 -0.06 -37.13 -30.85
CA ILE A 67 1.29 -36.66 -31.17
C ILE A 67 2.23 -37.87 -31.32
N ASN A 68 2.99 -37.88 -32.41
CA ASN A 68 3.83 -39.00 -32.88
C ASN A 68 3.07 -40.22 -33.43
N PHE A 69 1.74 -40.20 -33.43
CA PHE A 69 0.88 -41.25 -34.00
C PHE A 69 -0.27 -40.64 -34.82
N PRO A 70 0.03 -39.87 -35.89
CA PRO A 70 -0.98 -39.07 -36.60
C PRO A 70 -2.09 -39.90 -37.26
N GLN A 71 -1.90 -41.21 -37.44
CA GLN A 71 -2.95 -42.14 -37.87
C GLN A 71 -4.07 -42.30 -36.84
N HIS A 72 -3.80 -41.99 -35.57
CA HIS A 72 -4.82 -41.89 -34.53
C HIS A 72 -5.30 -40.44 -34.45
N ASN A 73 -6.40 -40.18 -35.15
CA ASN A 73 -6.97 -38.86 -35.29
C ASN A 73 -8.50 -38.94 -35.32
N GLY A 74 -9.14 -37.79 -35.16
CA GLY A 74 -10.59 -37.66 -35.25
C GLY A 74 -11.01 -36.25 -35.66
N THR A 75 -12.24 -36.13 -36.13
CA THR A 75 -12.86 -34.85 -36.50
C THR A 75 -14.30 -34.81 -36.01
N LEU A 76 -14.65 -33.73 -35.32
CA LEU A 76 -16.02 -33.38 -34.94
C LEU A 76 -16.43 -32.15 -35.76
N THR A 77 -17.35 -32.32 -36.69
CA THR A 77 -17.90 -31.23 -37.52
C THR A 77 -19.22 -30.72 -36.97
N ASN A 78 -19.57 -29.47 -37.28
CA ASN A 78 -20.84 -28.83 -36.88
C ASN A 78 -21.07 -28.87 -35.36
N VAL A 79 -20.00 -28.74 -34.58
CA VAL A 79 -20.08 -28.71 -33.12
C VAL A 79 -20.83 -27.45 -32.69
N THR A 80 -21.84 -27.63 -31.86
CA THR A 80 -22.53 -26.54 -31.17
C THR A 80 -22.52 -26.83 -29.69
N SER A 81 -21.94 -25.92 -28.91
CA SER A 81 -21.87 -26.04 -27.46
C SER A 81 -22.01 -24.68 -26.80
N ASN A 82 -22.67 -24.66 -25.65
CA ASN A 82 -22.89 -23.47 -24.81
C ASN A 82 -21.99 -23.46 -23.56
N GLY A 83 -20.98 -24.32 -23.48
CA GLY A 83 -20.01 -24.29 -22.38
C GLY A 83 -18.89 -25.31 -22.53
N GLN A 84 -19.25 -26.57 -22.77
CA GLN A 84 -18.28 -27.66 -22.85
C GLN A 84 -18.78 -28.81 -23.74
N ILE A 85 -17.86 -29.63 -24.23
CA ILE A 85 -18.14 -30.85 -24.99
C ILE A 85 -17.18 -31.96 -24.57
N LEU A 86 -17.68 -33.18 -24.45
CA LEU A 86 -16.85 -34.35 -24.20
C LEU A 86 -16.16 -34.76 -25.50
N ILE A 87 -14.84 -34.85 -25.46
CA ILE A 87 -14.03 -35.40 -26.54
C ILE A 87 -13.46 -36.72 -26.03
N ASP A 88 -13.78 -37.79 -26.75
CA ASP A 88 -13.19 -39.11 -26.54
C ASP A 88 -12.15 -39.35 -27.62
N PHE A 89 -10.90 -39.52 -27.19
CA PHE A 89 -9.80 -39.79 -28.09
C PHE A 89 -9.70 -41.27 -28.45
N GLY A 90 -10.49 -42.17 -27.85
CA GLY A 90 -10.37 -43.60 -28.09
C GLY A 90 -9.13 -44.22 -27.42
N THR A 91 -8.76 -45.44 -27.85
CA THR A 91 -7.59 -46.15 -27.31
C THR A 91 -6.31 -45.59 -27.92
N PRO A 92 -5.36 -45.04 -27.13
CA PRO A 92 -4.12 -44.49 -27.65
C PRO A 92 -3.26 -45.52 -28.39
N LEU A 93 -2.53 -45.09 -29.42
CA LEU A 93 -1.52 -45.90 -30.09
C LEU A 93 -0.14 -45.77 -29.45
N ASN A 94 0.07 -44.79 -28.57
CA ASN A 94 1.29 -44.68 -27.78
C ASN A 94 1.53 -45.97 -26.96
N PRO A 95 2.71 -46.60 -27.07
CA PRO A 95 3.07 -47.81 -26.30
C PRO A 95 2.98 -47.64 -24.79
N THR A 96 3.03 -46.41 -24.30
CA THR A 96 2.72 -45.99 -22.93
C THR A 96 1.45 -45.14 -22.92
N PRO A 97 0.24 -45.75 -22.85
CA PRO A 97 -1.02 -45.03 -23.05
C PRO A 97 -1.25 -43.84 -22.10
N ASN A 98 -0.75 -43.92 -20.86
CA ASN A 98 -0.83 -42.84 -19.89
C ASN A 98 0.09 -41.64 -20.20
N GLN A 99 0.97 -41.74 -21.19
CA GLN A 99 1.79 -40.65 -21.71
C GLN A 99 1.27 -40.11 -23.05
N ALA A 100 0.16 -40.64 -23.56
CA ALA A 100 -0.45 -40.15 -24.80
C ALA A 100 -0.84 -38.67 -24.68
N THR A 101 -0.47 -37.89 -25.70
CA THR A 101 -0.79 -36.47 -25.81
C THR A 101 -1.42 -36.19 -27.16
N TYR A 102 -2.35 -35.25 -27.19
CA TYR A 102 -3.16 -34.96 -28.36
C TYR A 102 -3.06 -33.49 -28.72
N ARG A 103 -2.88 -33.21 -30.01
CA ARG A 103 -2.98 -31.86 -30.56
C ARG A 103 -4.42 -31.64 -30.98
N LEU A 104 -5.08 -30.69 -30.33
CA LEU A 104 -6.44 -30.28 -30.62
C LEU A 104 -6.43 -29.00 -31.45
N LYS A 105 -7.05 -29.02 -32.63
CA LYS A 105 -7.19 -27.89 -33.56
C LYS A 105 -8.65 -27.49 -33.65
N VAL A 106 -8.98 -26.25 -33.30
CA VAL A 106 -10.35 -25.74 -33.32
C VAL A 106 -10.44 -24.61 -34.33
N SER A 107 -11.37 -24.72 -35.28
CA SER A 107 -11.64 -23.69 -36.28
C SER A 107 -13.12 -23.33 -36.31
N ASN A 108 -13.44 -22.20 -36.96
CA ASN A 108 -14.82 -21.77 -37.16
C ASN A 108 -15.69 -22.77 -37.93
N GLY A 109 -15.10 -23.69 -38.71
CA GLY A 109 -15.86 -24.63 -39.53
C GLY A 109 -16.88 -23.91 -40.41
N ASN A 110 -18.17 -24.29 -40.29
CA ASN A 110 -19.30 -23.67 -40.98
C ASN A 110 -19.99 -22.57 -40.15
N GLY A 111 -19.49 -22.29 -38.94
CA GLY A 111 -20.07 -21.31 -38.04
C GLY A 111 -18.99 -20.50 -37.32
N VAL A 112 -19.07 -20.44 -36.00
CA VAL A 112 -18.21 -19.58 -35.18
C VAL A 112 -17.80 -20.31 -33.91
N PHE A 113 -16.50 -20.38 -33.67
CA PHE A 113 -15.92 -20.64 -32.35
C PHE A 113 -15.39 -19.31 -31.82
N ASN A 114 -15.77 -18.91 -30.59
CA ASN A 114 -15.43 -17.56 -30.12
C ASN A 114 -15.19 -17.43 -28.61
N LYS A 115 -15.27 -18.53 -27.86
CA LYS A 115 -15.08 -18.51 -26.41
C LYS A 115 -14.59 -19.85 -25.90
N THR A 116 -13.64 -19.78 -24.98
CA THR A 116 -13.29 -20.89 -24.10
C THR A 116 -13.39 -20.40 -22.66
N GLN A 117 -13.85 -21.25 -21.74
CA GLN A 117 -14.05 -20.86 -20.35
C GLN A 117 -13.91 -22.07 -19.42
N PHE A 118 -12.75 -22.25 -18.79
CA PHE A 118 -12.50 -23.42 -17.91
C PHE A 118 -13.22 -23.32 -16.57
N ALA A 119 -13.55 -22.10 -16.12
CA ALA A 119 -14.23 -21.91 -14.85
C ALA A 119 -15.28 -20.80 -14.93
N SER A 120 -16.28 -20.90 -14.08
CA SER A 120 -17.22 -19.82 -13.77
C SER A 120 -17.45 -19.78 -12.27
N PHE A 121 -18.06 -18.71 -11.78
CA PHE A 121 -18.49 -18.66 -10.39
C PHE A 121 -19.78 -17.89 -10.25
N THR A 122 -20.56 -18.26 -9.23
CA THR A 122 -21.63 -17.44 -8.69
C THR A 122 -21.20 -16.89 -7.33
N LEU A 123 -21.95 -15.91 -6.82
CA LEU A 123 -21.76 -15.42 -5.46
C LEU A 123 -22.86 -16.01 -4.57
N ASP A 124 -22.48 -16.48 -3.38
CA ASP A 124 -23.44 -16.83 -2.35
C ASP A 124 -24.01 -15.60 -1.63
N SER A 125 -24.88 -15.80 -0.64
CA SER A 125 -25.50 -14.71 0.13
C SER A 125 -24.50 -13.86 0.93
N SER A 126 -23.29 -14.37 1.18
CA SER A 126 -22.20 -13.64 1.84
C SER A 126 -21.29 -12.91 0.84
N GLY A 127 -21.49 -13.11 -0.47
CA GLY A 127 -20.62 -12.59 -1.52
C GLY A 127 -19.39 -13.47 -1.79
N ALA A 128 -19.31 -14.66 -1.21
CA ALA A 128 -18.22 -15.60 -1.47
C ALA A 128 -18.43 -16.31 -2.83
N LYS A 129 -17.34 -16.61 -3.52
CA LYS A 129 -17.37 -17.26 -4.84
C LYS A 129 -17.59 -18.77 -4.70
N ILE A 130 -18.64 -19.28 -5.35
CA ILE A 130 -18.85 -20.71 -5.58
C ILE A 130 -18.38 -21.04 -7.00
N TRP A 131 -17.29 -21.79 -7.10
CA TRP A 131 -16.66 -22.12 -8.38
C TRP A 131 -17.32 -23.33 -9.06
N SER A 132 -17.45 -23.25 -10.38
CA SER A 132 -17.85 -24.34 -11.27
C SER A 132 -16.77 -24.51 -12.34
N HIS A 133 -16.27 -25.73 -12.51
CA HIS A 133 -15.22 -26.04 -13.49
C HIS A 133 -15.85 -26.68 -14.73
N LEU A 134 -15.70 -26.05 -15.89
CA LEU A 134 -16.35 -26.49 -17.13
C LEU A 134 -15.44 -27.38 -18.01
N GLY A 135 -14.12 -27.26 -17.84
CA GLY A 135 -13.14 -28.03 -18.57
C GLY A 135 -12.13 -28.69 -17.65
N ASN A 136 -11.50 -29.76 -18.13
CA ASN A 136 -10.43 -30.43 -17.40
C ASN A 136 -9.14 -29.59 -17.40
N SER A 137 -9.07 -28.58 -16.54
CA SER A 137 -7.90 -27.68 -16.39
C SER A 137 -6.62 -28.39 -15.97
N ASP A 138 -6.74 -29.59 -15.40
CA ASP A 138 -5.65 -30.50 -15.04
C ASP A 138 -5.08 -31.30 -16.22
N LYS A 139 -5.73 -31.26 -17.39
CA LYS A 139 -5.37 -32.06 -18.57
C LYS A 139 -4.84 -31.24 -19.74
N ILE A 140 -4.97 -29.90 -19.73
CA ILE A 140 -4.39 -29.03 -20.76
C ILE A 140 -2.92 -28.73 -20.43
N LEU A 141 -2.04 -28.94 -21.41
CA LEU A 141 -0.60 -28.70 -21.28
C LEU A 141 -0.20 -27.34 -21.84
N GLU A 142 -0.74 -26.98 -23.00
CA GLU A 142 -0.13 -25.93 -23.83
C GLU A 142 -1.15 -25.22 -24.71
N ILE A 143 -1.00 -23.89 -24.84
CA ILE A 143 -1.52 -23.11 -25.96
C ILE A 143 -0.39 -22.91 -26.96
N SER A 144 -0.50 -23.57 -28.09
CA SER A 144 0.52 -23.60 -29.15
C SER A 144 0.23 -22.66 -30.31
N GLN A 145 -1.01 -22.23 -30.48
CA GLN A 145 -1.42 -21.25 -31.48
C GLN A 145 -2.75 -20.62 -31.11
N TRP A 146 -2.89 -19.31 -31.28
CA TRP A 146 -4.17 -18.61 -31.06
C TRP A 146 -5.09 -18.67 -32.28
N GLY A 147 -4.52 -18.57 -33.48
CA GLY A 147 -5.23 -18.52 -34.74
C GLY A 147 -6.05 -17.25 -34.95
N ASN A 148 -6.92 -17.26 -35.96
CA ASN A 148 -7.76 -16.11 -36.33
C ASN A 148 -9.10 -16.05 -35.59
N ILE A 149 -9.19 -16.69 -34.41
CA ILE A 149 -10.41 -16.75 -33.61
C ILE A 149 -10.77 -15.35 -33.11
N GLN A 150 -12.00 -14.92 -33.39
CA GLN A 150 -12.56 -13.64 -32.94
C GLN A 150 -13.12 -13.84 -31.54
N TRP A 151 -12.28 -13.71 -30.51
CA TRP A 151 -12.68 -13.94 -29.14
C TRP A 151 -13.70 -12.88 -28.69
N THR A 152 -14.80 -13.32 -28.10
CA THR A 152 -15.85 -12.43 -27.55
C THR A 152 -15.62 -12.09 -26.09
N SER A 153 -14.89 -12.93 -25.37
CA SER A 153 -14.47 -12.71 -23.98
C SER A 153 -13.30 -13.63 -23.66
N MET A 154 -12.41 -13.16 -22.78
CA MET A 154 -11.32 -13.93 -22.19
C MET A 154 -11.57 -14.20 -20.69
N PHE A 155 -12.80 -13.98 -20.22
CA PHE A 155 -13.19 -14.24 -18.83
C PHE A 155 -13.02 -15.71 -18.47
N ASN A 156 -12.16 -16.00 -17.49
CA ASN A 156 -11.83 -17.35 -17.03
C ASN A 156 -11.39 -18.33 -18.14
N ALA A 157 -10.83 -17.82 -19.25
CA ALA A 157 -10.58 -18.67 -20.43
C ALA A 157 -9.58 -19.80 -20.17
N PHE A 158 -8.63 -19.63 -19.24
CA PHE A 158 -7.68 -20.67 -18.81
C PHE A 158 -7.49 -20.68 -17.29
N SER A 159 -8.53 -20.28 -16.57
CA SER A 159 -8.53 -20.26 -15.11
C SER A 159 -8.31 -21.67 -14.54
N HIS A 160 -7.52 -21.77 -13.47
CA HIS A 160 -7.12 -23.01 -12.80
C HIS A 160 -6.30 -24.00 -13.65
N CYS A 161 -5.87 -23.62 -14.86
CA CYS A 161 -4.99 -24.45 -15.69
C CYS A 161 -3.55 -24.42 -15.15
N GLN A 162 -3.32 -25.10 -14.03
CA GLN A 162 -2.14 -24.92 -13.18
C GLN A 162 -0.81 -25.26 -13.86
N SER A 163 -0.83 -26.20 -14.81
CA SER A 163 0.36 -26.67 -15.54
C SER A 163 0.51 -26.02 -16.92
N LEU A 164 -0.43 -25.14 -17.30
CA LEU A 164 -0.49 -24.59 -18.64
C LEU A 164 0.75 -23.77 -18.99
N GLN A 165 1.30 -24.03 -20.19
CA GLN A 165 2.33 -23.22 -20.81
C GLN A 165 1.79 -22.51 -22.06
N LEU A 166 2.46 -21.42 -22.43
CA LEU A 166 2.20 -20.69 -23.68
C LEU A 166 3.45 -20.77 -24.55
N THR A 167 3.31 -21.41 -25.71
CA THR A 167 4.38 -21.52 -26.73
C THR A 167 3.99 -20.82 -28.03
N ALA A 168 2.71 -20.44 -28.16
CA ALA A 168 2.17 -19.72 -29.30
C ALA A 168 3.01 -18.49 -29.66
N THR A 169 3.43 -18.42 -30.91
CA THR A 169 4.20 -17.30 -31.46
C THR A 169 3.32 -16.20 -32.06
N ASP A 170 2.05 -16.51 -32.32
CA ASP A 170 1.03 -15.57 -32.76
C ASP A 170 0.32 -14.88 -31.57
N SER A 171 -0.54 -13.91 -31.88
CA SER A 171 -1.33 -13.16 -30.88
C SER A 171 -2.81 -13.52 -30.97
N PRO A 172 -3.55 -13.61 -29.85
CA PRO A 172 -5.00 -13.71 -29.89
C PRO A 172 -5.60 -12.45 -30.50
N ASN A 173 -6.66 -12.62 -31.29
CA ASN A 173 -7.44 -11.46 -31.69
C ASN A 173 -8.40 -11.03 -30.57
N LEU A 174 -8.03 -9.94 -29.88
CA LEU A 174 -8.76 -9.37 -28.75
C LEU A 174 -9.64 -8.17 -29.15
N SER A 175 -9.90 -7.93 -30.45
CA SER A 175 -10.63 -6.74 -30.90
C SER A 175 -12.04 -6.60 -30.31
N ASN A 176 -12.67 -7.73 -29.94
CA ASN A 176 -14.00 -7.76 -29.32
C ASN A 176 -13.96 -8.11 -27.83
N VAL A 177 -12.78 -8.18 -27.21
CA VAL A 177 -12.61 -8.59 -25.81
C VAL A 177 -12.54 -7.36 -24.92
N GLU A 178 -13.62 -7.10 -24.17
CA GLU A 178 -13.62 -6.07 -23.12
C GLU A 178 -13.25 -6.63 -21.74
N ASN A 179 -13.42 -7.94 -21.53
CA ASN A 179 -13.20 -8.61 -20.26
C ASN A 179 -12.20 -9.76 -20.43
N ALA A 180 -11.04 -9.61 -19.79
CA ALA A 180 -10.00 -10.62 -19.65
C ALA A 180 -9.77 -11.01 -18.18
N SER A 181 -10.73 -10.72 -17.29
CA SER A 181 -10.60 -11.06 -15.89
C SER A 181 -10.51 -12.56 -15.69
N HIS A 182 -9.63 -12.96 -14.79
CA HIS A 182 -9.29 -14.35 -14.49
C HIS A 182 -8.76 -15.18 -15.68
N LEU A 183 -8.31 -14.58 -16.79
CA LEU A 183 -7.85 -15.34 -17.97
C LEU A 183 -6.85 -16.45 -17.61
N PHE A 184 -5.83 -16.13 -16.83
CA PHE A 184 -4.80 -17.03 -16.31
C PHE A 184 -4.82 -17.06 -14.78
N PHE A 185 -6.00 -16.96 -14.17
CA PHE A 185 -6.12 -17.07 -12.71
C PHE A 185 -5.72 -18.47 -12.25
N ASN A 186 -4.95 -18.56 -11.18
CA ASN A 186 -4.45 -19.83 -10.62
C ASN A 186 -3.66 -20.71 -11.61
N THR A 187 -3.09 -20.14 -12.68
CA THR A 187 -2.11 -20.84 -13.52
C THR A 187 -0.73 -20.72 -12.87
N SER A 188 -0.47 -21.54 -11.85
CA SER A 188 0.65 -21.30 -10.94
C SER A 188 2.02 -21.48 -11.60
N SER A 189 2.17 -22.43 -12.54
CA SER A 189 3.43 -22.62 -13.28
C SER A 189 3.51 -21.82 -14.59
N PHE A 190 2.62 -20.85 -14.80
CA PHE A 190 2.56 -20.11 -16.06
C PHE A 190 3.75 -19.17 -16.19
N THR A 191 4.60 -19.42 -17.18
CA THR A 191 5.76 -18.57 -17.50
C THR A 191 5.40 -17.48 -18.53
N GLY A 192 4.46 -17.81 -19.42
CA GLY A 192 4.03 -17.02 -20.59
C GLY A 192 4.97 -17.19 -21.80
N ASN A 193 4.81 -16.34 -22.82
CA ASN A 193 5.68 -16.31 -24.02
C ASN A 193 6.03 -14.88 -24.44
N SER A 194 7.17 -14.68 -25.12
CA SER A 194 7.55 -13.37 -25.68
C SER A 194 6.52 -12.79 -26.66
N SER A 195 5.71 -13.63 -27.31
CA SER A 195 4.60 -13.19 -28.17
C SER A 195 3.56 -12.34 -27.43
N MET A 196 3.44 -12.51 -26.10
CA MET A 196 2.53 -11.71 -25.26
C MET A 196 2.79 -10.22 -25.38
N ALA A 197 4.04 -9.79 -25.62
CA ALA A 197 4.36 -8.38 -25.81
C ALA A 197 3.62 -7.74 -27.00
N ASN A 198 3.15 -8.55 -27.96
CA ASN A 198 2.48 -8.13 -29.19
C ASN A 198 0.95 -8.25 -29.12
N TRP A 199 0.38 -8.55 -27.96
CA TRP A 199 -1.07 -8.65 -27.82
C TRP A 199 -1.71 -7.26 -27.92
N ASN A 200 -2.72 -7.13 -28.78
CA ASN A 200 -3.47 -5.88 -28.89
C ASN A 200 -4.54 -5.81 -27.79
N THR A 201 -4.21 -5.17 -26.68
CA THR A 201 -5.09 -5.05 -25.51
C THR A 201 -5.97 -3.79 -25.51
N SER A 202 -6.01 -3.02 -26.60
CA SER A 202 -6.59 -1.66 -26.62
C SER A 202 -8.09 -1.58 -26.31
N HIS A 203 -8.81 -2.70 -26.37
CA HIS A 203 -10.25 -2.79 -26.08
C HIS A 203 -10.55 -3.40 -24.70
N VAL A 204 -9.54 -3.99 -24.04
CA VAL A 204 -9.72 -4.68 -22.77
C VAL A 204 -9.90 -3.65 -21.66
N LYS A 205 -11.03 -3.74 -20.94
CA LYS A 205 -11.40 -2.86 -19.83
C LYS A 205 -11.10 -3.50 -18.48
N ASP A 206 -11.44 -4.79 -18.34
CA ASP A 206 -11.28 -5.53 -17.08
C ASP A 206 -10.14 -6.55 -17.19
N PHE A 207 -9.08 -6.30 -16.42
CA PHE A 207 -7.93 -7.19 -16.26
C PHE A 207 -7.93 -7.87 -14.88
N SER A 208 -8.99 -7.69 -14.08
CA SER A 208 -8.93 -8.11 -12.68
C SER A 208 -8.60 -9.60 -12.53
N PHE A 209 -7.69 -9.91 -11.61
CA PHE A 209 -7.22 -11.28 -11.36
C PHE A 209 -6.63 -12.02 -12.58
N MET A 210 -6.36 -11.35 -13.70
CA MET A 210 -5.96 -12.01 -14.96
C MET A 210 -4.75 -12.93 -14.75
N PHE A 211 -3.77 -12.54 -13.92
CA PHE A 211 -2.64 -13.38 -13.55
C PHE A 211 -2.62 -13.73 -12.07
N ALA A 212 -3.60 -13.38 -11.25
CA ALA A 212 -3.56 -13.70 -9.81
C ALA A 212 -3.48 -15.20 -9.55
N HIS A 213 -2.87 -15.57 -8.43
CA HIS A 213 -3.01 -16.93 -7.90
C HIS A 213 -3.03 -16.96 -6.38
N THR A 214 -3.53 -18.05 -5.81
CA THR A 214 -3.62 -18.25 -4.35
C THR A 214 -2.47 -19.12 -3.80
N ASN A 215 -1.56 -19.57 -4.67
CA ASN A 215 -0.46 -20.48 -4.36
C ASN A 215 -0.87 -21.75 -3.58
N MET A 216 -2.07 -22.29 -3.84
CA MET A 216 -2.67 -23.42 -3.10
C MET A 216 -1.77 -24.68 -3.07
N TYR A 217 -0.90 -24.86 -4.07
CA TYR A 217 -0.05 -26.05 -4.23
C TYR A 217 1.45 -25.76 -4.16
N GLN A 218 1.85 -24.54 -3.74
CA GLN A 218 3.26 -24.13 -3.62
C GLN A 218 4.11 -24.34 -4.90
N LEU A 219 3.47 -24.25 -6.07
CA LEU A 219 4.15 -24.41 -7.36
C LEU A 219 5.10 -23.23 -7.61
N PRO A 220 6.20 -23.44 -8.36
CA PRO A 220 7.15 -22.39 -8.65
C PRO A 220 6.49 -21.31 -9.51
N ASP A 221 6.38 -20.11 -8.94
CA ASP A 221 5.93 -18.92 -9.65
C ASP A 221 7.12 -18.23 -10.33
N THR A 222 7.09 -18.18 -11.66
CA THR A 222 8.18 -17.65 -12.50
C THR A 222 7.69 -16.65 -13.53
N PHE A 223 6.41 -16.23 -13.45
CA PHE A 223 5.83 -15.27 -14.37
C PHE A 223 6.51 -13.90 -14.22
N ASN A 224 7.30 -13.52 -15.23
CA ASN A 224 8.00 -12.24 -15.27
C ASN A 224 8.29 -11.80 -16.71
N LEU A 225 7.37 -12.02 -17.65
CA LEU A 225 7.56 -11.68 -19.05
C LEU A 225 7.13 -10.25 -19.38
N SER A 226 7.86 -9.63 -20.30
CA SER A 226 7.65 -8.23 -20.68
C SER A 226 6.30 -8.00 -21.34
N ILE A 227 5.49 -7.19 -20.66
CA ILE A 227 4.13 -6.75 -21.07
C ILE A 227 3.99 -5.22 -21.03
N GLY A 228 5.12 -4.49 -20.90
CA GLY A 228 5.13 -3.02 -20.82
C GLY A 228 4.60 -2.31 -22.07
N ASN A 229 4.63 -2.96 -23.23
CA ASN A 229 4.17 -2.40 -24.51
C ASN A 229 2.66 -2.52 -24.75
N TRP A 230 1.91 -3.09 -23.80
CA TRP A 230 0.45 -3.20 -23.92
C TRP A 230 -0.22 -1.83 -23.95
N ASN A 231 -1.25 -1.71 -24.80
CA ASN A 231 -2.12 -0.55 -24.79
C ASN A 231 -3.22 -0.75 -23.74
N THR A 232 -3.13 -0.03 -22.63
CA THR A 232 -4.08 -0.10 -21.51
C THR A 232 -5.03 1.09 -21.45
N SER A 233 -5.16 1.90 -22.51
CA SER A 233 -5.96 3.14 -22.45
C SER A 233 -7.45 2.92 -22.15
N ALA A 234 -7.98 1.74 -22.47
CA ALA A 234 -9.35 1.33 -22.17
C ALA A 234 -9.52 0.68 -20.78
N ALA A 235 -8.42 0.34 -20.10
CA ALA A 235 -8.47 -0.36 -18.83
C ALA A 235 -9.14 0.49 -17.75
N THR A 236 -10.12 -0.09 -17.06
CA THR A 236 -10.80 0.53 -15.92
C THR A 236 -10.53 -0.22 -14.61
N ASN A 237 -10.12 -1.48 -14.68
CA ASN A 237 -9.97 -2.34 -13.50
C ASN A 237 -8.69 -3.19 -13.55
N PHE A 238 -7.78 -2.93 -12.61
CA PHE A 238 -6.54 -3.69 -12.39
C PHE A 238 -6.54 -4.48 -11.07
N LYS A 239 -7.72 -4.65 -10.45
CA LYS A 239 -7.84 -5.37 -9.18
C LYS A 239 -7.12 -6.72 -9.20
N SER A 240 -6.19 -6.93 -8.28
CA SER A 240 -5.45 -8.19 -8.13
C SER A 240 -4.79 -8.67 -9.43
N LEU A 241 -4.40 -7.80 -10.38
CA LEU A 241 -3.87 -8.25 -11.67
C LEU A 241 -2.71 -9.25 -11.52
N PHE A 242 -1.76 -8.98 -10.63
CA PHE A 242 -0.56 -9.80 -10.40
C PHE A 242 -0.50 -10.40 -9.00
N GLU A 243 -1.63 -10.49 -8.29
CA GLU A 243 -1.64 -10.94 -6.89
C GLU A 243 -0.91 -12.29 -6.70
N ASN A 244 0.01 -12.30 -5.74
CA ASN A 244 0.95 -13.36 -5.37
C ASN A 244 1.98 -13.75 -6.44
N ARG A 245 2.15 -13.00 -7.53
CA ARG A 245 3.23 -13.23 -8.50
C ARG A 245 4.58 -12.77 -7.97
N LYS A 246 5.14 -13.56 -7.05
CA LYS A 246 6.38 -13.29 -6.31
C LYS A 246 7.57 -12.92 -7.21
N ALA A 247 7.68 -13.52 -8.39
CA ALA A 247 8.78 -13.28 -9.33
C ALA A 247 8.56 -12.06 -10.23
N PHE A 248 7.36 -11.49 -10.25
CA PHE A 248 6.99 -10.41 -11.16
C PHE A 248 7.71 -9.11 -10.80
N ASN A 249 8.44 -8.54 -11.77
CA ASN A 249 9.21 -7.30 -11.62
C ASN A 249 9.37 -6.57 -12.97
N GLN A 250 8.34 -6.59 -13.81
CA GLN A 250 8.38 -5.94 -15.13
C GLN A 250 8.06 -4.45 -15.07
N ASN A 251 8.73 -3.67 -15.91
CA ASN A 251 8.50 -2.23 -16.02
C ASN A 251 7.17 -1.97 -16.74
N LEU A 252 6.23 -1.32 -16.03
CA LEU A 252 4.89 -0.97 -16.52
C LEU A 252 4.68 0.54 -16.65
N ASN A 253 5.74 1.35 -16.56
CA ASN A 253 5.65 2.81 -16.51
C ASN A 253 5.14 3.45 -17.83
N SER A 254 5.06 2.66 -18.91
CA SER A 254 4.50 3.05 -20.21
C SER A 254 2.99 2.85 -20.31
N TRP A 255 2.36 2.16 -19.35
CA TRP A 255 0.93 1.91 -19.37
C TRP A 255 0.14 3.22 -19.20
N ASN A 256 -0.92 3.36 -19.99
CA ASN A 256 -1.89 4.43 -19.80
C ASN A 256 -2.91 3.98 -18.74
N THR A 257 -2.90 4.64 -17.58
CA THR A 257 -3.79 4.34 -16.45
C THR A 257 -4.90 5.36 -16.26
N SER A 258 -5.06 6.33 -17.17
CA SER A 258 -5.97 7.47 -16.97
C SER A 258 -7.44 7.08 -16.79
N SER A 259 -7.84 5.91 -17.28
CA SER A 259 -9.22 5.40 -17.19
C SER A 259 -9.44 4.45 -16.00
N VAL A 260 -8.38 4.09 -15.28
CA VAL A 260 -8.42 3.09 -14.22
C VAL A 260 -9.05 3.67 -12.96
N THR A 261 -10.03 2.96 -12.40
CA THR A 261 -10.71 3.34 -11.16
C THR A 261 -10.37 2.42 -9.99
N ASN A 262 -9.99 1.16 -10.25
CA ASN A 262 -9.65 0.19 -9.22
C ASN A 262 -8.25 -0.40 -9.43
N MET A 263 -7.36 -0.20 -8.46
CA MET A 263 -6.01 -0.77 -8.41
C MET A 263 -5.79 -1.66 -7.17
N SER A 264 -6.88 -2.03 -6.48
CA SER A 264 -6.80 -2.79 -5.23
C SER A 264 -6.04 -4.11 -5.41
N ALA A 265 -5.14 -4.42 -4.49
CA ALA A 265 -4.31 -5.63 -4.48
C ALA A 265 -3.51 -5.93 -5.76
N MET A 266 -3.33 -4.97 -6.68
CA MET A 266 -2.73 -5.19 -8.00
C MET A 266 -1.37 -5.91 -7.93
N PHE A 267 -0.52 -5.53 -6.98
CA PHE A 267 0.81 -6.11 -6.75
C PHE A 267 0.91 -6.86 -5.42
N SER A 268 -0.20 -7.13 -4.73
CA SER A 268 -0.18 -7.81 -3.43
C SER A 268 0.63 -9.12 -3.51
N GLY A 269 1.63 -9.30 -2.64
CA GLY A 269 2.51 -10.47 -2.62
C GLY A 269 3.53 -10.58 -3.77
N CYS A 270 3.72 -9.55 -4.59
CA CYS A 270 4.75 -9.52 -5.64
C CYS A 270 6.14 -9.21 -5.06
N ASN A 271 6.72 -10.12 -4.27
CA ASN A 271 7.95 -9.90 -3.51
C ASN A 271 9.11 -9.23 -4.28
N ALA A 272 9.30 -9.55 -5.56
CA ALA A 272 10.39 -9.01 -6.38
C ALA A 272 10.11 -7.62 -6.98
N PHE A 273 8.87 -7.13 -6.93
CA PHE A 273 8.46 -5.93 -7.65
C PHE A 273 9.07 -4.65 -7.05
N ASN A 274 9.83 -3.91 -7.86
CA ASN A 274 10.42 -2.62 -7.49
C ASN A 274 10.64 -1.72 -8.72
N GLN A 275 9.65 -1.63 -9.61
CA GLN A 275 9.73 -0.86 -10.86
C GLN A 275 9.08 0.51 -10.74
N PRO A 276 9.58 1.52 -11.48
CA PRO A 276 9.02 2.87 -11.44
C PRO A 276 7.56 2.89 -11.96
N LEU A 277 6.72 3.69 -11.30
CA LEU A 277 5.31 3.89 -11.63
C LEU A 277 4.93 5.39 -11.70
N ASN A 278 5.93 6.26 -11.80
CA ASN A 278 5.79 7.70 -11.68
C ASN A 278 5.03 8.36 -12.85
N ASN A 279 4.89 7.68 -13.99
CA ASN A 279 4.14 8.17 -15.17
C ASN A 279 2.65 7.81 -15.13
N TRP A 280 2.22 7.00 -14.16
CA TRP A 280 0.82 6.61 -14.06
C TRP A 280 -0.05 7.81 -13.70
N ASN A 281 -1.14 7.97 -14.44
CA ASN A 281 -2.20 8.89 -14.07
C ASN A 281 -3.19 8.16 -13.16
N THR A 282 -3.21 8.51 -11.88
CA THR A 282 -4.09 7.92 -10.86
C THR A 282 -5.32 8.77 -10.55
N SER A 283 -5.60 9.84 -11.32
CA SER A 283 -6.63 10.82 -10.96
C SER A 283 -8.05 10.25 -10.88
N ASN A 284 -8.33 9.12 -11.53
CA ASN A 284 -9.63 8.46 -11.51
C ASN A 284 -9.71 7.27 -10.53
N VAL A 285 -8.60 6.93 -9.87
CA VAL A 285 -8.55 5.79 -8.95
C VAL A 285 -9.29 6.12 -7.67
N THR A 286 -10.20 5.23 -7.28
CA THR A 286 -10.98 5.35 -6.03
C THR A 286 -10.57 4.32 -4.98
N ASP A 287 -10.02 3.17 -5.39
CA ASP A 287 -9.59 2.09 -4.51
C ASP A 287 -8.14 1.68 -4.77
N MET A 288 -7.28 1.92 -3.78
CA MET A 288 -5.86 1.54 -3.74
C MET A 288 -5.58 0.53 -2.60
N SER A 289 -6.62 -0.04 -1.99
CA SER A 289 -6.45 -0.96 -0.86
C SER A 289 -5.56 -2.14 -1.23
N ARG A 290 -4.63 -2.50 -0.33
CA ARG A 290 -3.69 -3.61 -0.50
C ARG A 290 -2.80 -3.57 -1.76
N MET A 291 -2.74 -2.45 -2.48
CA MET A 291 -2.06 -2.39 -3.80
C MET A 291 -0.62 -2.92 -3.76
N PHE A 292 0.12 -2.62 -2.68
CA PHE A 292 1.48 -3.11 -2.42
C PHE A 292 1.57 -3.98 -1.17
N HIS A 293 0.47 -4.57 -0.69
CA HIS A 293 0.50 -5.44 0.49
C HIS A 293 1.52 -6.58 0.31
N SER A 294 2.42 -6.76 1.28
CA SER A 294 3.50 -7.76 1.25
C SER A 294 4.45 -7.66 0.05
N VAL A 295 4.70 -6.46 -0.48
CA VAL A 295 5.70 -6.22 -1.53
C VAL A 295 7.04 -5.81 -0.90
N PHE A 296 7.75 -6.77 -0.34
CA PHE A 296 8.90 -6.56 0.56
C PHE A 296 10.02 -5.66 0.03
N ASN A 297 10.24 -5.59 -1.29
CA ASN A 297 11.34 -4.85 -1.90
C ASN A 297 10.94 -3.50 -2.51
N PHE A 298 9.66 -3.11 -2.44
CA PHE A 298 9.18 -1.92 -3.11
C PHE A 298 9.60 -0.63 -2.38
N ASN A 299 10.30 0.26 -3.09
CA ASN A 299 10.71 1.56 -2.56
C ASN A 299 10.79 2.64 -3.65
N GLN A 300 9.82 2.65 -4.59
CA GLN A 300 9.80 3.60 -5.70
C GLN A 300 9.01 4.87 -5.35
N PRO A 301 9.41 6.05 -5.86
CA PRO A 301 8.73 7.29 -5.58
C PRO A 301 7.30 7.30 -6.17
N LEU A 302 6.32 7.69 -5.34
CA LEU A 302 4.90 7.79 -5.68
C LEU A 302 4.33 9.21 -5.45
N ASN A 303 5.20 10.18 -5.20
CA ASN A 303 4.81 11.55 -4.85
C ASN A 303 4.10 12.32 -5.99
N SER A 304 4.17 11.82 -7.23
CA SER A 304 3.47 12.39 -8.39
C SER A 304 2.02 11.93 -8.53
N TRP A 305 1.59 10.92 -7.76
CA TRP A 305 0.25 10.38 -7.87
C TRP A 305 -0.80 11.36 -7.38
N ASN A 306 -1.89 11.45 -8.14
CA ASN A 306 -3.09 12.18 -7.73
C ASN A 306 -4.02 11.21 -6.98
N THR A 307 -4.16 11.42 -5.67
CA THR A 307 -5.00 10.60 -4.79
C THR A 307 -6.33 11.25 -4.43
N ALA A 308 -6.70 12.37 -5.07
CA ALA A 308 -7.85 13.17 -4.65
C ALA A 308 -9.19 12.43 -4.71
N ASN A 309 -9.33 11.39 -5.55
CA ASN A 309 -10.54 10.58 -5.66
C ASN A 309 -10.50 9.27 -4.86
N VAL A 310 -9.38 8.97 -4.19
CA VAL A 310 -9.20 7.73 -3.43
C VAL A 310 -10.02 7.78 -2.15
N THR A 311 -10.82 6.74 -1.91
CA THR A 311 -11.63 6.57 -0.70
C THR A 311 -11.10 5.48 0.22
N ASN A 312 -10.38 4.48 -0.33
CA ASN A 312 -9.82 3.36 0.42
C ASN A 312 -8.31 3.18 0.18
N MET A 313 -7.52 3.33 1.25
CA MET A 313 -6.07 3.09 1.28
C MET A 313 -5.66 1.98 2.28
N SER A 314 -6.63 1.21 2.77
CA SER A 314 -6.37 0.16 3.77
C SER A 314 -5.30 -0.83 3.30
N ALA A 315 -4.36 -1.15 4.18
CA ALA A 315 -3.27 -2.09 3.97
C ALA A 315 -2.42 -1.85 2.71
N MET A 316 -2.42 -0.62 2.14
CA MET A 316 -1.76 -0.34 0.85
C MET A 316 -0.27 -0.69 0.87
N PHE A 317 0.44 -0.41 1.97
CA PHE A 317 1.87 -0.68 2.16
C PHE A 317 2.14 -1.64 3.34
N GLU A 318 1.12 -2.39 3.77
CA GLU A 318 1.30 -3.38 4.84
C GLU A 318 2.40 -4.36 4.44
N ALA A 319 3.37 -4.59 5.33
CA ALA A 319 4.55 -5.42 5.13
C ALA A 319 5.47 -5.03 3.95
N CYS A 320 5.42 -3.79 3.45
CA CYS A 320 6.46 -3.21 2.60
C CYS A 320 7.70 -2.81 3.40
N THR A 321 8.46 -3.79 3.89
CA THR A 321 9.48 -3.59 4.94
C THR A 321 10.55 -2.52 4.65
N VAL A 322 10.86 -2.24 3.38
CA VAL A 322 11.88 -1.25 2.96
C VAL A 322 11.30 0.09 2.46
N PHE A 323 9.97 0.23 2.39
CA PHE A 323 9.35 1.42 1.81
C PHE A 323 9.51 2.64 2.73
N ASN A 324 10.10 3.72 2.20
CA ASN A 324 10.32 4.96 2.96
C ASN A 324 10.29 6.21 2.05
N GLN A 325 9.35 6.25 1.11
CA GLN A 325 9.22 7.36 0.14
C GLN A 325 8.29 8.46 0.65
N PRO A 326 8.53 9.74 0.29
CA PRO A 326 7.72 10.85 0.77
C PRO A 326 6.30 10.82 0.16
N LEU A 327 5.28 10.89 1.03
CA LEU A 327 3.85 10.87 0.67
C LEU A 327 3.07 12.11 1.15
N ASN A 328 3.75 13.09 1.75
CA ASN A 328 3.10 14.24 2.40
C ASN A 328 2.30 15.14 1.42
N ASN A 329 2.49 14.99 0.11
CA ASN A 329 1.78 15.76 -0.91
C ASN A 329 0.49 15.09 -1.41
N TRP A 330 0.18 13.88 -0.94
CA TRP A 330 -1.06 13.20 -1.31
C TRP A 330 -2.27 13.94 -0.76
N ASN A 331 -3.31 14.06 -1.59
CA ASN A 331 -4.61 14.55 -1.15
C ASN A 331 -5.42 13.38 -0.59
N THR A 332 -5.62 13.36 0.72
CA THR A 332 -6.37 12.32 1.43
C THR A 332 -7.78 12.75 1.83
N SER A 333 -8.28 13.90 1.35
CA SER A 333 -9.54 14.48 1.83
C SER A 333 -10.77 13.59 1.64
N ASN A 334 -10.74 12.66 0.69
CA ASN A 334 -11.83 11.73 0.41
C ASN A 334 -11.62 10.33 1.02
N VAL A 335 -10.48 10.08 1.67
CA VAL A 335 -10.17 8.78 2.25
C VAL A 335 -11.00 8.57 3.52
N THR A 336 -11.68 7.42 3.59
CA THR A 336 -12.47 7.01 4.76
C THR A 336 -11.81 5.86 5.53
N ASN A 337 -11.00 5.04 4.86
CA ASN A 337 -10.33 3.89 5.47
C ASN A 337 -8.80 3.92 5.23
N MET A 338 -8.04 3.97 6.33
CA MET A 338 -6.58 3.91 6.38
C MET A 338 -6.05 2.74 7.24
N SER A 339 -6.91 1.77 7.58
CA SER A 339 -6.51 0.68 8.47
C SER A 339 -5.35 -0.10 7.90
N SER A 340 -4.39 -0.44 8.77
CA SER A 340 -3.17 -1.19 8.45
C SER A 340 -2.30 -0.59 7.33
N MET A 341 -2.52 0.67 6.91
CA MET A 341 -1.89 1.24 5.70
C MET A 341 -0.36 1.05 5.67
N PHE A 342 0.31 1.18 6.81
CA PHE A 342 1.76 0.99 6.95
C PHE A 342 2.14 -0.13 7.93
N ALA A 343 1.20 -0.99 8.35
CA ALA A 343 1.50 -2.05 9.33
C ALA A 343 2.72 -2.88 8.88
N VAL A 344 3.70 -3.10 9.76
CA VAL A 344 4.94 -3.86 9.48
C VAL A 344 5.84 -3.21 8.41
N CYS A 345 5.62 -1.93 8.06
CA CYS A 345 6.48 -1.16 7.16
C CYS A 345 7.70 -0.61 7.93
N VAL A 346 8.61 -1.51 8.32
CA VAL A 346 9.68 -1.27 9.32
C VAL A 346 10.57 -0.04 9.04
N ALA A 347 10.84 0.27 7.77
CA ALA A 347 11.66 1.40 7.36
C ALA A 347 10.92 2.75 7.33
N PHE A 348 9.58 2.77 7.41
CA PHE A 348 8.79 3.96 7.16
C PHE A 348 8.89 4.97 8.30
N ASN A 349 9.34 6.19 7.97
CA ASN A 349 9.40 7.32 8.91
C ASN A 349 9.30 8.66 8.16
N GLN A 350 8.35 8.80 7.23
CA GLN A 350 8.15 10.01 6.44
C GLN A 350 7.05 10.91 7.02
N PRO A 351 7.16 12.24 6.90
CA PRO A 351 6.13 13.15 7.40
C PRO A 351 4.80 12.96 6.67
N LEU A 352 3.70 12.99 7.44
CA LEU A 352 2.30 12.86 6.98
C LEU A 352 1.40 14.00 7.49
N ASN A 353 2.00 15.06 8.02
CA ASN A 353 1.31 16.13 8.73
C ASN A 353 0.41 17.01 7.84
N ASN A 354 0.53 16.90 6.51
CA ASN A 354 -0.32 17.63 5.55
C ASN A 354 -1.58 16.85 5.15
N TRP A 355 -1.71 15.59 5.58
CA TRP A 355 -2.87 14.78 5.23
C TRP A 355 -4.14 15.34 5.87
N ASN A 356 -5.20 15.42 5.07
CA ASN A 356 -6.53 15.72 5.57
C ASN A 356 -7.21 14.40 5.97
N THR A 357 -7.38 14.19 7.27
CA THR A 357 -8.00 12.98 7.82
C THR A 357 -9.47 13.18 8.24
N SER A 358 -10.10 14.31 7.89
CA SER A 358 -11.43 14.67 8.41
C SER A 358 -12.54 13.69 8.05
N ASN A 359 -12.37 12.90 6.98
CA ASN A 359 -13.33 11.88 6.54
C ASN A 359 -12.94 10.45 6.96
N VAL A 360 -11.79 10.26 7.60
CA VAL A 360 -11.32 8.94 8.01
C VAL A 360 -12.12 8.45 9.20
N THR A 361 -12.63 7.22 9.10
CA THR A 361 -13.37 6.55 10.17
C THR A 361 -12.58 5.40 10.81
N ASP A 362 -11.65 4.80 10.07
CA ASP A 362 -10.86 3.64 10.52
C ASP A 362 -9.35 3.89 10.32
N MET A 363 -8.62 3.93 11.44
CA MET A 363 -7.16 4.04 11.52
C MET A 363 -6.53 2.83 12.24
N SER A 364 -7.30 1.75 12.43
CA SER A 364 -6.84 0.55 13.15
C SER A 364 -5.55 0.01 12.52
N ALA A 365 -4.58 -0.33 13.36
CA ALA A 365 -3.27 -0.85 12.99
C ALA A 365 -2.45 -0.02 11.99
N MET A 366 -2.77 1.27 11.77
CA MET A 366 -2.14 2.09 10.71
C MET A 366 -0.60 2.08 10.76
N PHE A 367 0.00 2.13 11.96
CA PHE A 367 1.45 2.07 12.17
C PHE A 367 1.90 0.84 12.99
N HIS A 368 1.09 -0.21 13.04
CA HIS A 368 1.37 -1.42 13.82
C HIS A 368 2.75 -2.02 13.50
N LEU A 369 3.57 -2.33 14.51
CA LEU A 369 4.89 -2.93 14.37
C LEU A 369 5.90 -2.10 13.51
N ILE A 370 5.87 -0.77 13.61
CA ILE A 370 6.86 0.11 12.97
C ILE A 370 7.79 0.74 14.03
N PRO A 371 8.90 0.08 14.41
CA PRO A 371 9.72 0.49 15.56
C PRO A 371 10.36 1.88 15.43
N ASN A 372 10.57 2.37 14.20
CA ASN A 372 11.25 3.63 13.91
C ASN A 372 10.32 4.83 13.68
N PHE A 373 9.01 4.63 13.64
CA PHE A 373 8.08 5.70 13.30
C PHE A 373 7.96 6.74 14.42
N ASN A 374 8.25 8.00 14.13
CA ASN A 374 8.18 9.09 15.11
C ASN A 374 7.88 10.45 14.44
N GLN A 375 6.83 10.51 13.62
CA GLN A 375 6.44 11.73 12.88
C GLN A 375 5.27 12.45 13.54
N PRO A 376 5.21 13.79 13.49
CA PRO A 376 4.17 14.56 14.15
C PRO A 376 2.80 14.37 13.47
N LEU A 377 1.80 13.96 14.26
CA LEU A 377 0.43 13.69 13.81
C LEU A 377 -0.64 14.51 14.55
N ASN A 378 -0.24 15.42 15.43
CA ASN A 378 -1.16 16.18 16.30
C ASN A 378 -2.07 17.16 15.53
N ASN A 379 -1.83 17.39 14.25
CA ASN A 379 -2.68 18.25 13.40
C ASN A 379 -3.77 17.46 12.66
N TRP A 380 -3.81 16.15 12.80
CA TRP A 380 -4.85 15.33 12.17
C TRP A 380 -6.21 15.60 12.80
N ASN A 381 -7.23 15.67 11.95
CA ASN A 381 -8.62 15.72 12.40
C ASN A 381 -9.14 14.29 12.59
N THR A 382 -9.37 13.89 13.84
CA THR A 382 -9.85 12.56 14.20
C THR A 382 -11.32 12.51 14.60
N SER A 383 -12.07 13.61 14.43
CA SER A 383 -13.47 13.74 14.89
C SER A 383 -14.47 12.74 14.29
N ASN A 384 -14.09 12.03 13.22
CA ASN A 384 -14.88 10.96 12.60
C ASN A 384 -14.32 9.56 12.84
N VAL A 385 -13.15 9.44 13.48
CA VAL A 385 -12.49 8.16 13.71
C VAL A 385 -13.20 7.38 14.81
N THR A 386 -13.52 6.12 14.52
CA THR A 386 -14.16 5.20 15.46
C THR A 386 -13.22 4.11 15.95
N ASP A 387 -12.20 3.74 15.18
CA ASP A 387 -11.25 2.67 15.53
C ASP A 387 -9.79 3.12 15.36
N ILE A 388 -9.04 3.06 16.47
CA ILE A 388 -7.60 3.30 16.55
C ILE A 388 -6.87 2.10 17.18
N SER A 389 -7.52 0.94 17.28
CA SER A 389 -6.91 -0.25 17.86
C SER A 389 -5.61 -0.61 17.15
N HIS A 390 -4.60 -1.07 17.89
CA HIS A 390 -3.28 -1.41 17.37
C HIS A 390 -2.49 -0.30 16.65
N MET A 391 -2.97 0.95 16.62
CA MET A 391 -2.40 2.01 15.75
C MET A 391 -0.90 2.23 15.94
N PHE A 392 -0.38 2.19 17.17
CA PHE A 392 1.03 2.37 17.50
C PHE A 392 1.63 1.19 18.30
N HIS A 393 1.00 0.01 18.24
CA HIS A 393 1.52 -1.18 18.91
C HIS A 393 2.95 -1.49 18.43
N LYS A 394 3.90 -1.58 19.36
CA LYS A 394 5.35 -1.76 19.12
C LYS A 394 6.00 -0.67 18.26
N CYS A 395 5.45 0.54 18.23
CA CYS A 395 6.15 1.72 17.74
C CYS A 395 7.12 2.23 18.80
N THR A 396 8.24 1.52 18.99
CA THR A 396 9.17 1.75 20.11
C THR A 396 9.79 3.15 20.16
N ALA A 397 9.89 3.85 19.02
CA ALA A 397 10.42 5.21 18.93
C ALA A 397 9.34 6.31 18.99
N PHE A 398 8.05 5.97 18.96
CA PHE A 398 6.98 6.96 18.85
C PHE A 398 6.80 7.73 20.16
N ASN A 399 6.99 9.05 20.11
CA ASN A 399 6.82 9.95 21.26
C ASN A 399 6.33 11.34 20.82
N GLN A 400 5.27 11.38 20.01
CA GLN A 400 4.67 12.62 19.52
C GLN A 400 3.41 12.97 20.29
N PRO A 401 3.11 14.26 20.49
CA PRO A 401 1.88 14.69 21.13
C PRO A 401 0.64 14.28 20.33
N LEU A 402 -0.42 13.93 21.05
CA LEU A 402 -1.74 13.51 20.54
C LEU A 402 -2.90 14.23 21.23
N ASP A 403 -2.60 15.36 21.89
CA ASP A 403 -3.53 16.09 22.74
C ASP A 403 -4.60 16.86 21.97
N ASN A 404 -4.41 17.10 20.66
CA ASN A 404 -5.39 17.75 19.79
C ASN A 404 -6.37 16.76 19.12
N TRP A 405 -6.19 15.46 19.32
CA TRP A 405 -7.08 14.47 18.72
C TRP A 405 -8.47 14.53 19.39
N ASP A 406 -9.50 14.69 18.57
CA ASP A 406 -10.89 14.49 18.98
C ASP A 406 -11.17 13.00 18.99
N THR A 407 -11.28 12.41 20.18
CA THR A 407 -11.57 10.98 20.37
C THR A 407 -13.03 10.71 20.72
N SER A 408 -13.91 11.71 20.63
CA SER A 408 -15.31 11.61 21.09
C SER A 408 -16.12 10.49 20.43
N LYS A 409 -15.72 10.04 19.23
CA LYS A 409 -16.33 8.92 18.49
C LYS A 409 -15.55 7.61 18.54
N VAL A 410 -14.37 7.60 19.15
CA VAL A 410 -13.55 6.38 19.25
C VAL A 410 -14.28 5.38 20.14
N THR A 411 -14.57 4.20 19.58
CA THR A 411 -15.19 3.08 20.29
C THR A 411 -14.17 2.00 20.63
N ASN A 412 -13.11 1.84 19.82
CA ASN A 412 -12.10 0.81 19.98
C ASN A 412 -10.69 1.40 20.01
N MET A 413 -9.98 1.20 21.12
CA MET A 413 -8.55 1.51 21.28
C MET A 413 -7.75 0.34 21.86
N ASN A 414 -8.21 -0.90 21.65
CA ASN A 414 -7.47 -2.09 22.08
C ASN A 414 -6.04 -2.05 21.54
N VAL A 415 -5.05 -2.31 22.42
CA VAL A 415 -3.64 -2.44 22.04
C VAL A 415 -3.08 -1.19 21.34
N PHE A 416 -3.64 -0.01 21.61
CA PHE A 416 -3.29 1.24 20.91
C PHE A 416 -1.79 1.58 20.95
N LEU A 417 -1.19 1.63 22.14
CA LEU A 417 0.21 1.97 22.41
C LEU A 417 0.97 0.83 23.12
N GLN A 418 0.45 -0.41 23.09
CA GLN A 418 1.14 -1.51 23.76
C GLN A 418 2.60 -1.61 23.24
N GLU A 419 3.57 -1.64 24.14
CA GLU A 419 5.00 -1.69 23.83
C GLU A 419 5.54 -0.47 23.02
N ALA A 420 4.83 0.66 23.01
CA ALA A 420 5.37 1.95 22.55
C ALA A 420 6.29 2.55 23.63
N SER A 421 7.46 1.94 23.82
CA SER A 421 8.36 2.17 24.95
C SER A 421 8.90 3.60 25.10
N ALA A 422 8.92 4.40 24.03
CA ALA A 422 9.33 5.81 24.09
C ALA A 422 8.17 6.77 24.35
N PHE A 423 6.92 6.32 24.28
CA PHE A 423 5.75 7.20 24.36
C PHE A 423 5.60 7.75 25.78
N ASN A 424 5.94 9.03 25.96
CA ASN A 424 5.85 9.75 27.23
C ASN A 424 5.08 11.06 27.06
N GLN A 425 3.80 10.96 26.69
CA GLN A 425 2.89 12.10 26.54
C GLN A 425 1.63 11.87 27.38
N SER A 426 1.03 12.96 27.84
CA SER A 426 -0.28 12.93 28.51
C SER A 426 -1.42 12.74 27.51
N LEU A 427 -2.42 11.92 27.88
CA LEU A 427 -3.66 11.70 27.13
C LEU A 427 -4.88 12.33 27.83
N ALA A 428 -4.65 13.30 28.72
CA ALA A 428 -5.67 13.91 29.56
C ALA A 428 -6.82 14.59 28.79
N SER A 429 -6.55 15.09 27.58
CA SER A 429 -7.53 15.81 26.76
C SER A 429 -8.52 14.90 26.04
N TRP A 430 -8.30 13.59 26.04
CA TRP A 430 -9.11 12.65 25.26
C TRP A 430 -10.54 12.55 25.80
N ASN A 431 -11.52 12.73 24.91
CA ASN A 431 -12.92 12.48 25.20
C ASN A 431 -13.24 11.00 24.97
N LEU A 432 -13.50 10.24 26.04
CA LEU A 432 -13.72 8.80 25.98
C LEU A 432 -15.19 8.41 26.13
N SER A 433 -16.12 9.28 25.71
CA SER A 433 -17.55 9.06 25.93
C SER A 433 -18.16 7.92 25.14
N SER A 434 -17.62 7.63 23.95
CA SER A 434 -18.11 6.55 23.08
C SER A 434 -17.31 5.25 23.22
N LEU A 435 -16.30 5.24 24.08
CA LEU A 435 -15.37 4.14 24.21
C LEU A 435 -16.10 2.86 24.69
N THR A 436 -15.83 1.73 24.04
CA THR A 436 -16.37 0.42 24.42
C THR A 436 -15.26 -0.56 24.79
N THR A 437 -14.10 -0.51 24.14
CA THR A 437 -12.98 -1.43 24.40
C THR A 437 -11.63 -0.73 24.34
N ALA A 438 -10.75 -1.05 25.30
CA ALA A 438 -9.42 -0.43 25.44
C ALA A 438 -8.38 -1.38 26.06
N SER A 439 -8.55 -2.68 25.88
CA SER A 439 -7.69 -3.71 26.46
C SER A 439 -6.25 -3.48 26.02
N LEU A 440 -5.33 -3.38 26.98
CA LEU A 440 -3.89 -3.18 26.78
C LEU A 440 -3.53 -1.87 26.07
N ALA A 441 -4.41 -0.85 26.08
CA ALA A 441 -4.23 0.36 25.28
C ALA A 441 -2.94 1.13 25.57
N ILE A 442 -2.45 1.12 26.82
CA ILE A 442 -1.25 1.87 27.26
C ILE A 442 -0.24 1.00 28.02
N THR A 443 -0.34 -0.32 27.89
CA THR A 443 0.51 -1.29 28.59
C THR A 443 1.95 -1.27 28.08
N GLN A 444 2.93 -1.29 28.99
CA GLN A 444 4.37 -1.26 28.63
C GLN A 444 4.76 -0.03 27.77
N THR A 445 4.16 1.12 28.07
CA THR A 445 4.52 2.42 27.48
C THR A 445 5.64 3.11 28.27
N GLY A 446 6.22 4.16 27.70
CA GLY A 446 7.19 5.03 28.37
C GLY A 446 6.57 6.16 29.20
N ILE A 447 5.27 6.09 29.52
CA ILE A 447 4.55 7.18 30.18
C ILE A 447 5.07 7.33 31.61
N ASP A 448 5.66 8.48 31.90
CA ASP A 448 6.16 8.80 33.22
C ASP A 448 5.05 9.09 34.23
N CYS A 449 5.43 9.26 35.50
CA CYS A 449 4.49 9.50 36.58
C CYS A 449 3.63 10.75 36.38
N SER A 450 4.22 11.83 35.86
CA SER A 450 3.51 13.08 35.66
C SER A 450 2.47 12.95 34.55
N ASN A 451 2.86 12.39 33.41
CA ASN A 451 1.96 12.20 32.26
C ASN A 451 0.86 11.18 32.55
N TYR A 452 1.17 10.10 33.26
CA TYR A 452 0.15 9.12 33.66
C TYR A 452 -0.84 9.71 34.68
N SER A 453 -0.35 10.48 35.66
CA SER A 453 -1.21 11.18 36.63
C SER A 453 -2.15 12.16 35.94
N ASN A 454 -1.64 12.98 35.02
CA ASN A 454 -2.46 13.92 34.25
C ASN A 454 -3.50 13.18 33.40
N THR A 455 -3.11 12.06 32.78
CA THR A 455 -4.00 11.22 31.98
C THR A 455 -5.18 10.71 32.81
N LEU A 456 -4.90 10.11 33.98
CA LEU A 456 -5.95 9.64 34.90
C LEU A 456 -6.86 10.77 35.40
N GLU A 457 -6.28 11.92 35.72
CA GLU A 457 -7.04 13.09 36.17
C GLU A 457 -8.00 13.60 35.08
N GLY A 458 -7.51 13.79 33.86
CA GLY A 458 -8.33 14.23 32.73
C GLY A 458 -9.47 13.26 32.41
N TRP A 459 -9.20 11.96 32.42
CA TRP A 459 -10.23 10.94 32.19
C TRP A 459 -11.27 10.91 33.33
N ALA A 460 -10.86 11.11 34.58
CA ALA A 460 -11.78 11.13 35.71
C ALA A 460 -12.65 12.39 35.76
N ASP A 461 -12.12 13.54 35.32
CA ASP A 461 -12.82 14.83 35.37
C ASP A 461 -13.83 15.00 34.23
N ASN A 462 -13.69 14.25 33.15
CA ASN A 462 -14.70 14.18 32.12
C ASN A 462 -15.88 13.29 32.59
N LEU A 463 -17.01 13.94 32.91
CA LEU A 463 -18.24 13.27 33.38
C LEU A 463 -18.74 12.20 32.39
N ASN A 464 -18.49 12.41 31.09
CA ASN A 464 -18.96 11.53 30.03
C ASN A 464 -18.02 10.35 29.76
N THR A 465 -16.85 10.27 30.41
CA THR A 465 -15.95 9.11 30.27
C THR A 465 -16.72 7.80 30.46
N ALA A 466 -16.59 6.89 29.49
CA ALA A 466 -17.37 5.66 29.42
C ALA A 466 -17.25 4.79 30.69
N ASN A 467 -18.25 3.95 30.94
CA ASN A 467 -18.25 3.00 32.05
C ASN A 467 -17.75 1.62 31.59
N ASN A 468 -17.35 0.77 32.53
CA ASN A 468 -17.03 -0.65 32.30
C ASN A 468 -15.90 -0.90 31.29
N ILE A 469 -14.88 -0.04 31.27
CA ILE A 469 -13.75 -0.16 30.36
C ILE A 469 -12.66 -1.05 30.96
N ASN A 470 -12.24 -2.07 30.22
CA ASN A 470 -11.09 -2.89 30.56
C ASN A 470 -9.83 -2.35 29.87
N LEU A 471 -8.87 -1.83 30.64
CA LEU A 471 -7.53 -1.47 30.13
C LEU A 471 -6.52 -2.62 30.31
N GLY A 472 -6.84 -3.62 31.13
CA GLY A 472 -5.94 -4.73 31.43
C GLY A 472 -4.76 -4.36 32.34
N PRO A 473 -3.75 -5.24 32.45
CA PRO A 473 -2.55 -4.96 33.23
C PRO A 473 -1.71 -3.86 32.55
N LEU A 474 -1.39 -2.80 33.29
CA LEU A 474 -0.66 -1.64 32.76
C LEU A 474 0.86 -1.86 32.74
N MET A 475 1.38 -2.64 33.70
CA MET A 475 2.80 -2.97 33.90
C MET A 475 3.75 -1.76 33.92
N ASN A 476 4.32 -1.47 35.09
CA ASN A 476 5.36 -0.45 35.29
C ASN A 476 4.90 1.02 35.14
N LEU A 477 3.60 1.30 35.15
CA LEU A 477 3.11 2.68 35.27
C LEU A 477 3.03 3.12 36.73
N MET A 478 3.39 4.36 36.98
CA MET A 478 3.40 4.96 38.32
C MET A 478 2.54 6.22 38.32
N TYR A 479 1.74 6.45 39.35
CA TYR A 479 0.93 7.68 39.48
C TYR A 479 1.12 8.37 40.82
N SER A 480 0.87 9.68 40.85
CA SER A 480 1.01 10.52 42.04
C SER A 480 0.02 10.10 43.13
N SER A 481 0.48 10.10 44.38
CA SER A 481 -0.38 9.96 45.55
C SER A 481 -1.50 11.02 45.61
N THR A 482 -1.32 12.17 44.95
CA THR A 482 -2.31 13.26 44.92
C THR A 482 -3.54 12.98 44.07
N ILE A 483 -3.49 12.00 43.15
CA ILE A 483 -4.60 11.71 42.21
C ILE A 483 -5.35 10.40 42.55
N ILE A 484 -5.11 9.82 43.73
CA ILE A 484 -5.78 8.56 44.17
C ILE A 484 -7.31 8.67 44.07
N ASN A 485 -7.88 9.83 44.42
CA ASN A 485 -9.31 10.09 44.27
C ASN A 485 -9.77 10.04 42.81
N LYS A 486 -9.01 10.61 41.86
CA LYS A 486 -9.29 10.58 40.42
C LYS A 486 -9.26 9.14 39.89
N ARG A 487 -8.24 8.37 40.26
CA ARG A 487 -8.14 6.95 39.92
C ARG A 487 -9.36 6.16 40.43
N ASN A 488 -9.79 6.40 41.67
CA ASN A 488 -10.94 5.74 42.26
C ASN A 488 -12.27 6.10 41.55
N ILE A 489 -12.40 7.30 40.97
CA ILE A 489 -13.57 7.65 40.14
C ILE A 489 -13.69 6.71 38.94
N LEU A 490 -12.59 6.41 38.25
CA LEU A 490 -12.59 5.47 37.12
C LEU A 490 -12.95 4.04 37.55
N ILE A 491 -12.39 3.58 38.67
CA ILE A 491 -12.73 2.25 39.24
C ILE A 491 -14.22 2.18 39.59
N ASN A 492 -14.78 3.23 40.20
CA ASN A 492 -16.21 3.29 40.52
C ASN A 492 -17.10 3.34 39.27
N LYS A 493 -16.57 3.80 38.13
CA LYS A 493 -17.21 3.67 36.80
C LYS A 493 -17.09 2.25 36.21
N GLY A 494 -16.53 1.29 36.95
CA GLY A 494 -16.35 -0.09 36.51
C GLY A 494 -15.10 -0.33 35.67
N TRP A 495 -14.14 0.60 35.67
CA TRP A 495 -12.89 0.40 34.94
C TRP A 495 -12.04 -0.69 35.57
N LEU A 496 -11.48 -1.56 34.73
CA LEU A 496 -10.60 -2.66 35.13
C LEU A 496 -9.17 -2.40 34.66
N PHE A 497 -8.29 -2.08 35.61
CA PHE A 497 -6.84 -1.94 35.37
C PHE A 497 -6.05 -2.26 36.64
N THR A 498 -4.91 -2.93 36.47
CA THR A 498 -4.03 -3.37 37.56
C THR A 498 -2.56 -3.21 37.19
N GLY A 499 -1.68 -3.25 38.19
CA GLY A 499 -0.23 -3.22 37.99
C GLY A 499 0.37 -1.82 37.85
N ASP A 500 -0.45 -0.77 37.87
CA ASP A 500 0.01 0.57 38.19
C ASP A 500 0.23 0.71 39.71
N VAL A 501 1.20 1.53 40.10
CA VAL A 501 1.57 1.73 41.51
C VAL A 501 1.57 3.21 41.90
N VAL A 502 1.26 3.50 43.16
CA VAL A 502 1.45 4.85 43.71
C VAL A 502 2.94 5.12 43.83
N GLY A 503 3.38 6.30 43.43
CA GLY A 503 4.74 6.77 43.70
C GLY A 503 4.85 8.29 43.72
N GLU A 504 6.07 8.77 43.90
CA GLU A 504 6.37 10.19 43.86
C GLU A 504 6.73 10.58 42.43
N CYS A 505 5.91 11.45 41.80
CA CYS A 505 6.26 11.98 40.50
C CYS A 505 7.43 12.94 40.68
N GLU A 506 8.64 12.49 40.35
CA GLU A 506 9.82 13.33 40.31
C GLU A 506 9.59 14.47 39.32
N LYS A 507 9.16 15.61 39.86
CA LYS A 507 9.42 16.89 39.21
C LYS A 507 10.90 17.14 39.41
N LEU A 508 11.74 16.60 38.52
CA LEU A 508 12.98 17.30 38.21
C LEU A 508 12.52 18.67 37.74
N ALA A 509 12.50 19.62 38.66
CA ALA A 509 12.28 21.00 38.35
C ALA A 509 13.49 21.44 37.54
N VAL A 510 13.49 21.14 36.24
CA VAL A 510 13.93 22.12 35.28
C VAL A 510 12.91 23.24 35.44
N ASN A 511 13.20 24.15 36.37
CA ASN A 511 12.98 25.53 36.04
C ASN A 511 13.74 25.76 34.74
N GLU A 512 13.11 25.43 33.61
CA GLU A 512 13.11 26.36 32.52
C GLU A 512 12.44 27.62 33.08
N ASN A 513 13.23 28.39 33.83
CA ASN A 513 13.31 29.78 33.49
C ASN A 513 13.48 29.75 31.97
N LYS A 514 12.38 29.96 31.25
CA LYS A 514 12.45 30.84 30.10
C LYS A 514 13.17 32.06 30.66
N LEU A 515 14.50 32.05 30.58
CA LEU A 515 15.25 33.27 30.41
C LEU A 515 14.55 33.84 29.18
N LYS A 516 13.56 34.70 29.44
CA LYS A 516 13.40 35.87 28.63
C LYS A 516 14.82 36.40 28.54
N ASN A 517 15.50 36.09 27.44
CA ASN A 517 16.76 36.69 27.07
C ASN A 517 16.42 38.16 26.81
N ASN A 518 16.04 38.89 27.84
CA ASN A 518 15.82 40.31 27.77
C ASN A 518 17.19 40.91 27.55
N LEU A 519 17.24 41.89 26.65
CA LEU A 519 18.43 42.70 26.47
C LEU A 519 18.83 43.24 27.85
N SER A 520 20.09 43.04 28.23
CA SER A 520 20.63 43.49 29.51
C SER A 520 22.04 44.01 29.35
N ILE A 521 22.46 44.85 30.30
CA ILE A 521 23.77 45.50 30.28
C ILE A 521 24.62 45.05 31.46
N TYR A 522 25.91 44.85 31.25
CA TYR A 522 26.86 44.50 32.31
C TYR A 522 28.29 44.90 31.92
N PRO A 523 29.21 45.18 32.87
CA PRO A 523 28.93 45.38 34.29
C PRO A 523 28.16 46.69 34.53
N ASN A 524 27.50 46.79 35.67
CA ASN A 524 26.96 48.03 36.19
C ASN A 524 27.07 48.00 37.72
N PRO A 525 27.94 48.79 38.36
CA PRO A 525 28.74 49.89 37.80
C PRO A 525 29.83 49.47 36.79
N ALA A 526 30.05 50.28 35.75
CA ALA A 526 31.02 50.04 34.67
C ALA A 526 32.24 50.98 34.76
N SER A 527 33.42 50.46 34.43
CA SER A 527 34.64 51.26 34.28
C SER A 527 34.81 51.66 32.82
N ASP A 528 35.24 50.77 31.95
CA ASP A 528 35.66 51.17 30.60
C ASP A 528 34.61 50.82 29.54
N PHE A 529 33.88 49.74 29.76
CA PHE A 529 32.98 49.15 28.80
C PHE A 529 31.67 48.70 29.43
N ILE A 530 30.60 48.75 28.63
CA ILE A 530 29.30 48.13 28.91
C ILE A 530 29.05 47.08 27.83
N TYR A 531 28.92 45.82 28.21
CA TYR A 531 28.55 44.71 27.34
C TYR A 531 27.03 44.55 27.30
N LEU A 532 26.53 44.16 26.13
CA LEU A 532 25.12 43.89 25.88
C LEU A 532 24.90 42.38 25.77
N ASN A 533 24.05 41.81 26.63
CA ASN A 533 23.62 40.44 26.49
C ASN A 533 22.36 40.36 25.61
N ASN A 534 22.30 39.38 24.70
CA ASN A 534 21.24 39.22 23.70
C ASN A 534 21.04 40.44 22.77
N SER A 535 22.13 40.95 22.19
CA SER A 535 22.18 42.12 21.28
C SER A 535 21.60 41.90 19.87
N LYS A 536 20.99 40.73 19.57
CA LYS A 536 20.45 40.42 18.22
C LYS A 536 19.37 41.43 17.83
N GLY A 537 19.64 42.24 16.81
CA GLY A 537 18.70 43.23 16.27
C GLY A 537 18.84 44.64 16.84
N VAL A 538 19.83 44.89 17.70
CA VAL A 538 20.22 46.24 18.13
C VAL A 538 20.93 46.96 16.99
N LYS A 539 20.59 48.23 16.75
CA LYS A 539 21.16 49.05 15.66
C LYS A 539 22.07 50.17 16.16
N SER A 540 21.69 50.82 17.25
CA SER A 540 22.39 51.99 17.79
C SER A 540 22.07 52.21 19.27
N TYR A 541 22.84 53.08 19.90
CA TYR A 541 22.67 53.47 21.29
C TYR A 541 22.80 54.98 21.49
N ILE A 542 22.23 55.48 22.59
CA ILE A 542 22.33 56.85 23.06
C ILE A 542 22.63 56.83 24.56
N ILE A 543 23.61 57.59 25.02
CA ILE A 543 23.88 57.80 26.45
C ILE A 543 23.53 59.24 26.80
N THR A 544 22.73 59.42 27.84
CA THR A 544 22.38 60.72 28.41
C THR A 544 22.84 60.85 29.86
N ASP A 545 23.15 62.09 30.28
CA ASP A 545 23.39 62.41 31.69
C ASP A 545 22.09 62.42 32.51
N SER A 546 22.19 62.64 33.83
CA SER A 546 21.04 62.71 34.73
C SER A 546 20.05 63.85 34.43
N ASN A 547 20.44 64.83 33.60
CA ASN A 547 19.60 65.93 33.15
C ASN A 547 19.01 65.68 31.75
N GLY A 548 19.23 64.50 31.17
CA GLY A 548 18.73 64.10 29.85
C GLY A 548 19.53 64.66 28.68
N ARG A 549 20.71 65.27 28.91
CA ARG A 549 21.57 65.77 27.82
C ARG A 549 22.28 64.59 27.18
N VAL A 550 22.29 64.51 25.85
CA VAL A 550 22.99 63.46 25.09
C VAL A 550 24.50 63.68 25.19
N ILE A 551 25.21 62.69 25.73
CA ILE A 551 26.65 62.71 25.92
C ILE A 551 27.35 61.87 24.84
N MET A 552 26.71 60.80 24.38
CA MET A 552 27.26 59.91 23.36
C MET A 552 26.14 59.27 22.54
N LYS A 553 26.35 59.08 21.24
CA LYS A 553 25.45 58.32 20.37
C LYS A 553 26.27 57.68 19.25
N ASP A 554 26.07 56.39 19.02
CA ASP A 554 26.73 55.69 17.91
C ASP A 554 25.93 54.46 17.47
N SER A 555 26.30 53.90 16.31
CA SER A 555 25.86 52.59 15.84
C SER A 555 26.57 51.48 16.59
N LEU A 556 25.83 50.41 16.91
CA LEU A 556 26.40 49.27 17.62
C LEU A 556 27.06 48.31 16.60
N THR A 557 28.39 48.27 16.59
CA THR A 557 29.17 47.40 15.69
C THR A 557 29.77 46.17 16.40
N LYS A 558 29.73 46.15 17.73
CA LYS A 558 30.22 45.08 18.61
C LYS A 558 29.27 44.91 19.79
N ASP A 559 29.33 43.78 20.49
CA ASP A 559 28.46 43.51 21.65
C ASP A 559 28.83 44.30 22.92
N PHE A 560 29.51 45.44 22.77
CA PHE A 560 29.87 46.33 23.86
C PHE A 560 29.92 47.80 23.41
N ILE A 561 29.80 48.70 24.38
CA ILE A 561 29.87 50.14 24.27
C ILE A 561 31.07 50.63 25.06
N ASN A 562 31.97 51.39 24.42
CA ASN A 562 33.09 52.03 25.10
C ASN A 562 32.62 53.31 25.79
N ILE A 563 32.85 53.40 27.10
CA ILE A 563 32.49 54.53 27.94
C ILE A 563 33.70 55.15 28.67
N GLN A 564 34.93 54.83 28.26
CA GLN A 564 36.16 55.33 28.87
C GLN A 564 36.23 56.87 28.91
N SER A 565 35.62 57.54 27.93
CA SER A 565 35.59 59.00 27.85
C SER A 565 34.55 59.66 28.78
N LEU A 566 33.69 58.88 29.44
CA LEU A 566 32.69 59.42 30.38
C LEU A 566 33.33 59.68 31.74
N SER A 567 33.00 60.81 32.35
CA SER A 567 33.32 61.09 33.77
C SER A 567 32.54 60.16 34.71
N SER A 568 33.06 59.92 35.91
CA SER A 568 32.34 59.16 36.94
C SER A 568 30.97 59.79 37.24
N GLY A 569 29.91 58.99 37.26
CA GLY A 569 28.55 59.51 37.41
C GLY A 569 27.43 58.55 37.00
N ASN A 570 26.18 59.01 37.11
CA ASN A 570 24.99 58.26 36.73
C ASN A 570 24.52 58.65 35.33
N TYR A 571 24.25 57.65 34.49
CA TYR A 571 23.85 57.83 33.10
C TYR A 571 22.65 56.97 32.74
N ILE A 572 21.93 57.36 31.69
CA ILE A 572 20.89 56.56 31.06
C ILE A 572 21.39 56.12 29.68
N LEU A 573 21.39 54.83 29.42
CA LEU A 573 21.71 54.19 28.15
C LEU A 573 20.41 53.75 27.47
N GLN A 574 20.10 54.34 26.32
CA GLN A 574 18.99 53.93 25.46
C GLN A 574 19.53 53.06 24.34
N ILE A 575 18.98 51.86 24.19
CA ILE A 575 19.29 50.94 23.10
C ILE A 575 18.13 50.93 22.11
N LEU A 576 18.44 51.16 20.83
CA LEU A 576 17.45 51.22 19.76
C LEU A 576 17.50 49.92 18.94
N THR A 577 16.39 49.18 18.93
CA THR A 577 16.21 47.98 18.10
C THR A 577 15.34 48.30 16.87
N SER A 578 15.10 47.31 16.01
CA SER A 578 14.15 47.45 14.89
C SER A 578 12.69 47.58 15.31
N LYS A 579 12.34 47.28 16.57
CA LYS A 579 10.94 47.19 17.04
C LYS A 579 10.64 48.09 18.25
N ASN A 580 11.62 48.42 19.07
CA ASN A 580 11.44 49.16 20.33
C ASN A 580 12.72 49.92 20.76
N VAL A 581 12.56 50.80 21.77
CA VAL A 581 13.67 51.45 22.49
C VAL A 581 13.67 50.94 23.93
N GLU A 582 14.82 50.48 24.41
CA GLU A 582 14.99 49.98 25.78
C GLU A 582 15.93 50.90 26.56
N ASN A 583 15.58 51.23 27.82
CA ASN A 583 16.33 52.17 28.65
C ASN A 583 16.98 51.46 29.83
N PHE A 584 18.27 51.67 30.02
CA PHE A 584 19.05 51.15 31.13
C PHE A 584 19.67 52.30 31.89
N LYS A 585 19.76 52.19 33.22
CA LYS A 585 20.55 53.12 34.05
C LYS A 585 21.88 52.45 34.34
N PHE A 586 22.98 53.19 34.23
CA PHE A 586 24.29 52.68 34.65
C PHE A 586 25.12 53.73 35.38
N ILE A 587 26.05 53.24 36.19
CA ILE A 587 26.99 54.06 36.96
C ILE A 587 28.37 53.90 36.33
N LYS A 588 28.97 55.00 35.86
CA LYS A 588 30.39 55.06 35.49
C LYS A 588 31.21 55.20 36.75
N LYS A 589 32.10 54.25 37.02
CA LYS A 589 33.13 54.35 38.05
C LYS A 589 34.16 55.41 37.68
#